data_AF-A0A5C9E4S2-F1
#
_entry.id   AF-A0A5C9E4S2-F1
#
_cell.length_a   1.000
_cell.length_b   1.000
_cell.length_c   1.000
_cell.angle_alpha   90.00
_cell.angle_beta   90.00
_cell.angle_gamma   90.00
#
_symmetry.space_group_name_H-M   'P 1'
#
loop_
_entity.id
_entity.type
_entity.pdbx_description
1 polymer ?
#
loop_
_entity_poly.entity_id
_entity_poly.type
_entity_poly.pdbx_seq_one_letter_code
_entity_poly.pdbx_strand_id
1 'polypeptide(L)'
;MSETAEGWARVLTAFEDWISYEAEEFGPWTGYFNLENLRSLTSREILGWMHKMQDELIPGRVDMCQGAAVALEDFLPYMPGDEARNTVRSMIDLTQLIQDSMLGMSDQFGRMMEEYKTEGLEEAIHYLRGIIDTEEEIRHQMSLFSQGFAKLGTLGLEIPEEML
;
A
#
# COMPACT_ATOMS: atom_id res chain seq x y z
N MET A 1 12.84 -10.98 -25.60
CA MET A 1 11.56 -11.11 -24.90
C MET A 1 10.47 -10.52 -25.78
N SER A 2 9.22 -10.97 -25.66
CA SER A 2 8.08 -10.29 -26.31
C SER A 2 7.79 -8.98 -25.55
N GLU A 3 7.18 -7.99 -26.20
CA GLU A 3 6.79 -6.73 -25.54
C GLU A 3 5.86 -6.98 -24.33
N THR A 4 5.00 -8.00 -24.43
CA THR A 4 4.16 -8.46 -23.32
C THR A 4 4.97 -9.05 -22.15
N ALA A 5 6.06 -9.78 -22.43
CA ALA A 5 6.95 -10.31 -21.39
C ALA A 5 7.72 -9.19 -20.69
N GLU A 6 8.18 -8.17 -21.44
CA GLU A 6 8.78 -6.98 -20.85
C GLU A 6 7.79 -6.18 -20.00
N GLY A 7 6.53 -6.10 -20.43
CA GLY A 7 5.44 -5.51 -19.65
C GLY A 7 5.18 -6.27 -18.35
N TRP A 8 5.12 -7.60 -18.40
CA TRP A 8 5.01 -8.45 -17.21
C TRP A 8 6.17 -8.24 -16.24
N ALA A 9 7.40 -8.12 -16.74
CA ALA A 9 8.56 -7.90 -15.89
C ALA A 9 8.45 -6.60 -15.09
N ARG A 10 8.01 -5.52 -15.74
CA ARG A 10 7.80 -4.24 -15.05
C ARG A 10 6.71 -4.32 -14.00
N VAL A 11 5.58 -4.96 -14.31
CA VAL A 11 4.48 -5.15 -13.35
C VAL A 11 4.96 -5.96 -12.15
N LEU A 12 5.60 -7.11 -12.38
CA LEU A 12 6.04 -7.98 -11.29
C LEU A 12 7.10 -7.31 -10.42
N THR A 13 8.11 -6.66 -11.03
CA THR A 13 9.10 -5.90 -10.27
C THR A 13 8.46 -4.79 -9.44
N ALA A 14 7.50 -4.03 -9.98
CA ALA A 14 6.85 -2.97 -9.21
C ALA A 14 6.05 -3.51 -8.00
N PHE A 15 5.39 -4.67 -8.16
CA PHE A 15 4.69 -5.33 -7.05
C PHE A 15 5.64 -5.96 -6.04
N GLU A 16 6.76 -6.55 -6.48
CA GLU A 16 7.81 -7.06 -5.60
C GLU A 16 8.43 -5.93 -4.78
N ASP A 17 8.80 -4.81 -5.41
CA ASP A 17 9.32 -3.62 -4.74
C ASP A 17 8.33 -3.09 -3.69
N TRP A 18 7.04 -3.03 -4.03
CA TRP A 18 6.01 -2.62 -3.09
C TRP A 18 5.87 -3.60 -1.91
N ILE A 19 5.83 -4.91 -2.16
CA ILE A 19 5.77 -5.93 -1.11
C ILE A 19 7.00 -5.86 -0.19
N SER A 20 8.18 -5.69 -0.77
CA SER A 20 9.43 -5.51 -0.02
C SER A 20 9.38 -4.27 0.85
N TYR A 21 8.91 -3.13 0.33
CA TYR A 21 8.74 -1.92 1.13
C TYR A 21 7.75 -2.10 2.29
N GLU A 22 6.59 -2.74 2.04
CA GLU A 22 5.61 -3.03 3.08
C GLU A 22 6.18 -3.94 4.18
N ALA A 23 7.06 -4.88 3.83
CA ALA A 23 7.63 -5.83 4.78
C ALA A 23 8.82 -5.25 5.57
N GLU A 24 9.72 -4.55 4.88
CA GLU A 24 11.03 -4.16 5.41
C GLU A 24 11.02 -2.73 5.98
N GLU A 25 10.33 -1.80 5.33
CA GLU A 25 10.33 -0.39 5.72
C GLU A 25 9.12 -0.05 6.58
N PHE A 26 7.90 -0.38 6.13
CA PHE A 26 6.66 -0.03 6.83
C PHE A 26 6.30 -1.00 7.95
N GLY A 27 6.32 -2.30 7.66
CA GLY A 27 5.89 -3.40 8.54
C GLY A 27 6.40 -3.30 9.98
N PRO A 28 7.71 -3.02 10.23
CA PRO A 28 8.26 -2.92 11.58
C PRO A 28 7.58 -1.86 12.46
N TRP A 29 6.98 -0.83 11.88
CA TRP A 29 6.37 0.29 12.61
C TRP A 29 4.90 0.06 12.97
N THR A 30 4.25 -0.90 12.32
CA THR A 30 2.84 -1.24 12.61
C THR A 30 2.67 -1.88 13.99
N GLY A 31 3.75 -2.36 14.62
CA GLY A 31 3.73 -2.84 16.00
C GLY A 31 3.25 -1.79 17.01
N TYR A 32 3.43 -0.50 16.70
CA TYR A 32 2.94 0.61 17.54
C TYR A 32 1.46 0.96 17.32
N PHE A 33 0.78 0.27 16.39
CA PHE A 33 -0.68 0.38 16.28
C PHE A 33 -1.36 -0.29 17.47
N ASN A 34 -0.63 -1.09 18.24
CA ASN A 34 -1.07 -1.61 19.52
C ASN A 34 -0.83 -0.58 20.65
N LEU A 35 -1.90 -0.30 21.42
CA LEU A 35 -1.86 0.68 22.51
C LEU A 35 -0.86 0.33 23.63
N GLU A 36 -0.68 -0.95 23.96
CA GLU A 36 0.25 -1.36 25.01
C GLU A 36 1.70 -1.07 24.58
N ASN A 37 2.03 -1.41 23.33
CA ASN A 37 3.33 -1.07 22.74
C ASN A 37 3.53 0.45 22.68
N LEU A 38 2.52 1.21 22.28
CA LEU A 38 2.59 2.66 22.21
C LEU A 38 2.81 3.31 23.59
N ARG A 39 2.15 2.80 24.64
CA ARG A 39 2.32 3.27 26.03
C ARG A 39 3.69 2.95 26.61
N SER A 40 4.42 2.00 26.04
CA SER A 40 5.79 1.68 26.47
C SER A 40 6.82 2.73 26.01
N LEU A 41 6.45 3.59 25.06
CA LEU A 41 7.31 4.63 24.51
C LEU A 41 7.31 5.91 25.35
N THR A 42 8.44 6.61 25.33
CA THR A 42 8.52 7.99 25.82
C THR A 42 7.81 8.96 24.87
N SER A 43 7.47 10.16 25.35
CA SER A 43 6.83 11.17 24.49
C SER A 43 7.65 11.54 23.25
N ARG A 44 8.98 11.53 23.36
CA ARG A 44 9.87 11.79 22.22
C ARG A 44 9.77 10.67 21.17
N GLU A 45 9.68 9.43 21.61
CA GLU A 45 9.56 8.27 20.72
C GLU A 45 8.19 8.21 20.05
N ILE A 46 7.11 8.51 20.78
CA ILE A 46 5.75 8.59 20.23
C ILE A 46 5.69 9.64 19.11
N LEU A 47 6.19 10.86 19.38
CA LEU A 47 6.24 11.91 18.36
C LEU A 47 7.17 11.55 17.21
N GLY A 48 8.31 10.92 17.49
CA GLY A 48 9.23 10.44 16.46
C GLY A 48 8.60 9.41 15.54
N TRP A 49 7.83 8.48 16.11
CA TRP A 49 7.04 7.50 15.35
C TRP A 49 5.97 8.19 14.49
N MET A 50 5.16 9.09 15.04
CA MET A 50 4.13 9.80 14.27
C MET A 50 4.74 10.60 13.10
N HIS A 51 5.83 11.31 13.34
CA HIS A 51 6.58 12.01 12.29
C HIS A 51 7.11 11.04 11.23
N LYS A 52 7.74 9.94 11.64
CA LYS A 52 8.26 8.92 10.72
C LYS A 52 7.14 8.33 9.85
N MET A 53 5.96 8.07 10.43
CA MET A 53 4.79 7.59 9.70
C MET A 53 4.31 8.60 8.67
N GLN A 54 4.14 9.86 9.08
CA GLN A 54 3.57 10.91 8.24
C GLN A 54 4.54 11.42 7.15
N ASP A 55 5.80 11.63 7.51
CA ASP A 55 6.76 12.36 6.68
C ASP A 55 7.56 11.44 5.76
N GLU A 56 7.64 10.13 6.07
CA GLU A 56 8.49 9.19 5.34
C GLU A 56 7.75 7.91 4.95
N LEU A 57 7.18 7.18 5.91
CA LEU A 57 6.72 5.82 5.65
C LEU A 57 5.46 5.77 4.78
N ILE A 58 4.40 6.50 5.15
CA ILE A 58 3.15 6.55 4.38
C ILE A 58 3.38 7.17 2.99
N PRO A 59 4.11 8.29 2.83
CA PRO A 59 4.50 8.78 1.51
C PRO A 59 5.21 7.73 0.66
N GLY A 60 6.18 6.99 1.22
CA GLY A 60 6.85 5.93 0.48
C GLY A 60 5.91 4.77 0.09
N ARG A 61 4.90 4.43 0.91
CA ARG A 61 3.86 3.47 0.51
C ARG A 61 3.06 3.97 -0.70
N VAL A 62 2.70 5.26 -0.69
CA VAL A 62 1.97 5.90 -1.80
C VAL A 62 2.84 5.86 -3.07
N ASP A 63 4.13 6.17 -2.97
CA ASP A 63 5.06 6.10 -4.11
C ASP A 63 5.17 4.68 -4.69
N MET A 64 5.27 3.64 -3.84
CA MET A 64 5.28 2.25 -4.29
C MET A 64 3.97 1.83 -4.96
N CYS A 65 2.84 2.20 -4.36
CA CYS A 65 1.51 1.93 -4.92
C CYS A 65 1.32 2.63 -6.27
N GLN A 66 1.80 3.88 -6.39
CA GLN A 66 1.79 4.63 -7.64
C GLN A 66 2.72 3.99 -8.69
N GLY A 67 3.87 3.45 -8.28
CA GLY A 67 4.76 2.69 -9.17
C GLY A 67 4.07 1.47 -9.77
N ALA A 68 3.32 0.72 -8.95
CA ALA A 68 2.51 -0.41 -9.42
C ALA A 68 1.39 0.04 -10.37
N ALA A 69 0.73 1.16 -10.09
CA ALA A 69 -0.28 1.74 -10.97
C ALA A 69 0.28 2.09 -12.36
N VAL A 70 1.42 2.79 -12.40
CA VAL A 70 2.10 3.15 -13.65
C VAL A 70 2.52 1.91 -14.43
N ALA A 71 3.04 0.89 -13.74
CA ALA A 71 3.41 -0.36 -14.40
C ALA A 71 2.19 -1.06 -15.04
N LEU A 72 1.03 -1.03 -14.39
CA LEU A 72 -0.23 -1.55 -14.94
C LEU A 72 -0.76 -0.70 -16.11
N GLU A 73 -0.64 0.63 -16.04
CA GLU A 73 -0.99 1.54 -17.13
C GLU A 73 -0.14 1.29 -18.38
N ASP A 74 1.18 1.14 -18.19
CA ASP A 74 2.13 0.77 -19.23
C ASP A 74 1.86 -0.63 -19.80
N PHE A 75 1.27 -1.52 -19.00
CA PHE A 75 0.94 -2.89 -19.40
C PHE A 75 -0.36 -2.98 -20.21
N LEU A 76 -1.30 -2.05 -19.99
CA LEU A 76 -2.63 -2.03 -20.61
C LEU A 76 -2.63 -2.12 -22.15
N PRO A 77 -1.71 -1.46 -22.91
CA PRO A 77 -1.64 -1.57 -24.37
C PRO A 77 -1.41 -3.00 -24.88
N TYR A 78 -0.80 -3.87 -24.08
CA TYR A 78 -0.48 -5.25 -24.46
C TYR A 78 -1.64 -6.23 -24.18
N MET A 79 -2.74 -5.77 -23.59
CA MET A 79 -3.87 -6.63 -23.21
C MET A 79 -4.72 -7.07 -24.41
N PRO A 80 -4.91 -8.38 -24.63
CA PRO A 80 -5.73 -8.92 -25.68
C PRO A 80 -7.22 -8.83 -25.31
N GLY A 81 -7.99 -8.12 -26.14
CA GLY A 81 -9.44 -8.02 -25.98
C GLY A 81 -9.89 -7.17 -24.80
N ASP A 82 -11.20 -6.95 -24.71
CA ASP A 82 -11.79 -6.03 -23.73
C ASP A 82 -11.79 -6.60 -22.31
N GLU A 83 -11.88 -7.92 -22.15
CA GLU A 83 -11.92 -8.55 -20.82
C GLU A 83 -10.59 -8.37 -20.06
N ALA A 84 -9.46 -8.65 -20.70
CA ALA A 84 -8.14 -8.46 -20.10
C ALA A 84 -7.87 -6.97 -19.80
N ARG A 85 -8.24 -6.08 -20.73
CA ARG A 85 -8.15 -4.62 -20.52
C ARG A 85 -8.97 -4.16 -19.33
N ASN A 86 -10.18 -4.66 -19.18
CA ASN A 86 -11.04 -4.32 -18.05
C ASN A 86 -10.47 -4.85 -16.73
N THR A 87 -9.89 -6.06 -16.71
CA THR A 87 -9.20 -6.58 -15.52
C THR A 87 -8.04 -5.68 -15.09
N VAL A 88 -7.14 -5.29 -16.02
CA VAL A 88 -6.03 -4.38 -15.70
C VAL A 88 -6.54 -3.02 -15.25
N ARG A 89 -7.58 -2.47 -15.88
CA ARG A 89 -8.21 -1.21 -15.44
C ARG A 89 -8.75 -1.31 -14.02
N SER A 90 -9.44 -2.39 -13.67
CA SER A 90 -9.91 -2.59 -12.29
C SER A 90 -8.78 -2.72 -11.29
N MET A 91 -7.62 -3.25 -11.69
CA MET A 91 -6.42 -3.25 -10.85
C MET A 91 -5.84 -1.85 -10.67
N ILE A 92 -5.83 -1.01 -11.72
CA ILE A 92 -5.46 0.40 -11.62
C ILE A 92 -6.43 1.16 -10.71
N ASP A 93 -7.74 0.97 -10.87
CA ASP A 93 -8.75 1.58 -9.99
C ASP A 93 -8.54 1.16 -8.52
N LEU A 94 -8.16 -0.10 -8.28
CA LEU A 94 -7.81 -0.60 -6.95
C LEU A 94 -6.55 0.09 -6.39
N THR A 95 -5.53 0.37 -7.20
CA THR A 95 -4.37 1.15 -6.73
C THR A 95 -4.78 2.55 -6.28
N GLN A 96 -5.68 3.22 -7.00
CA GLN A 96 -6.16 4.55 -6.60
C GLN A 96 -6.89 4.49 -5.25
N LEU A 97 -7.76 3.49 -5.06
CA LEU A 97 -8.49 3.32 -3.81
C LEU A 97 -7.53 3.11 -2.62
N ILE A 98 -6.49 2.31 -2.81
CA ILE A 98 -5.47 2.05 -1.79
C ILE A 98 -4.69 3.33 -1.46
N GLN A 99 -4.28 4.10 -2.47
CA GLN A 99 -3.59 5.38 -2.27
C GLN A 99 -4.45 6.38 -1.48
N ASP A 100 -5.74 6.48 -1.81
CA ASP A 100 -6.67 7.35 -1.09
C ASP A 100 -6.78 6.95 0.38
N SER A 101 -6.82 5.65 0.68
CA SER A 101 -6.79 5.12 2.05
C SER A 101 -5.47 5.43 2.76
N MET A 102 -4.32 5.32 2.09
CA MET A 102 -3.02 5.68 2.66
C MET A 102 -2.93 7.18 2.99
N LEU A 103 -3.42 8.05 2.10
CA LEU A 103 -3.48 9.49 2.36
C LEU A 103 -4.42 9.81 3.53
N GLY A 104 -5.58 9.14 3.61
CA GLY A 104 -6.48 9.24 4.76
C GLY A 104 -5.83 8.81 6.08
N MET A 105 -5.00 7.77 6.05
CA MET A 105 -4.20 7.35 7.21
C MET A 105 -3.18 8.42 7.61
N SER A 106 -2.49 9.04 6.64
CA SER A 106 -1.55 10.15 6.90
C SER A 106 -2.24 11.33 7.61
N ASP A 107 -3.44 11.69 7.17
CA ASP A 107 -4.25 12.73 7.81
C ASP A 107 -4.61 12.38 9.27
N GLN A 108 -4.94 11.12 9.54
CA GLN A 108 -5.21 10.65 10.90
C GLN A 108 -3.97 10.75 11.79
N PHE A 109 -2.78 10.39 11.28
CA PHE A 109 -1.52 10.58 12.00
C PHE A 109 -1.24 12.06 12.29
N GLY A 110 -1.48 12.94 11.32
CA GLY A 110 -1.35 14.38 11.51
C GLY A 110 -2.21 14.91 12.66
N ARG A 111 -3.50 14.53 12.68
CA ARG A 111 -4.44 14.92 13.74
C ARG A 111 -4.06 14.32 15.09
N MET A 112 -3.70 13.04 15.12
CA MET A 112 -3.24 12.36 16.33
C MET A 112 -2.02 13.05 16.93
N MET A 113 -1.08 13.48 16.09
CA MET A 113 0.12 14.19 16.51
C MET A 113 -0.19 15.59 17.06
N GLU A 114 -1.08 16.35 16.43
CA GLU A 114 -1.50 17.67 16.92
C GLU A 114 -2.19 17.59 18.28
N GLU A 115 -3.11 16.64 18.45
CA GLU A 115 -3.80 16.43 19.72
C GLU A 115 -2.84 15.91 20.80
N TYR A 116 -1.95 14.97 20.45
CA TYR A 116 -0.94 14.48 21.38
C TYR A 116 -0.04 15.60 21.92
N LYS A 117 0.38 16.54 21.06
CA LYS A 117 1.21 17.70 21.45
C LYS A 117 0.47 18.64 22.42
N THR A 118 -0.85 18.68 22.37
CA THR A 118 -1.67 19.63 23.12
C THR A 118 -2.22 19.03 24.42
N GLU A 119 -2.76 17.81 24.34
CA GLU A 119 -3.55 17.17 25.40
C GLU A 119 -2.94 15.86 25.90
N GLY A 120 -1.91 15.34 25.21
CA GLY A 120 -1.21 14.11 25.58
C GLY A 120 -1.84 12.85 25.00
N LEU A 121 -1.33 11.68 25.44
CA LEU A 121 -1.67 10.40 24.84
C LEU A 121 -3.15 10.03 24.99
N GLU A 122 -3.71 10.20 26.18
CA GLU A 122 -5.05 9.67 26.52
C GLU A 122 -6.17 10.30 25.71
N GLU A 123 -6.00 11.55 25.23
CA GLU A 123 -6.94 12.16 24.29
C GLU A 123 -6.66 11.67 22.86
N ALA A 124 -5.39 11.62 22.44
CA ALA A 124 -4.99 11.20 21.10
C ALA A 124 -5.26 9.73 20.74
N ILE A 125 -5.42 8.82 21.71
CA ILE A 125 -5.53 7.37 21.45
C ILE A 125 -6.75 6.98 20.61
N HIS A 126 -7.79 7.81 20.56
CA HIS A 126 -9.00 7.47 19.81
C HIS A 126 -8.74 7.37 18.30
N TYR A 127 -7.74 8.11 17.78
CA TYR A 127 -7.30 8.01 16.39
C TYR A 127 -6.68 6.66 16.05
N LEU A 128 -6.07 5.97 17.03
CA LEU A 128 -5.37 4.71 16.81
C LEU A 128 -6.30 3.65 16.22
N ARG A 129 -7.57 3.62 16.65
CA ARG A 129 -8.57 2.71 16.08
C ARG A 129 -8.84 3.01 14.61
N GLY A 130 -9.00 4.28 14.26
CA GLY A 130 -9.20 4.68 12.85
C GLY A 130 -8.00 4.29 11.97
N ILE A 131 -6.79 4.42 12.51
CA ILE A 131 -5.55 4.04 11.82
C ILE A 131 -5.50 2.52 11.61
N ILE A 132 -5.83 1.72 12.64
CA ILE A 132 -5.91 0.26 12.53
C ILE A 132 -6.94 -0.15 11.49
N ASP A 133 -8.17 0.37 11.57
CA ASP A 133 -9.25 0.04 10.65
C ASP A 133 -8.86 0.39 9.20
N THR A 134 -8.17 1.52 9.00
CA THR A 134 -7.66 1.94 7.68
C THR A 134 -6.56 1.00 7.17
N GLU A 135 -5.65 0.58 8.05
CA GLU A 135 -4.59 -0.37 7.69
C GLU A 135 -5.13 -1.76 7.32
N GLU A 136 -6.13 -2.25 8.07
CA GLU A 136 -6.79 -3.50 7.76
C GLU A 136 -7.48 -3.45 6.39
N GLU A 137 -8.15 -2.34 6.07
CA GLU A 137 -8.78 -2.12 4.77
C GLU A 137 -7.72 -2.08 3.65
N ILE A 138 -6.61 -1.36 3.83
CA ILE A 138 -5.50 -1.34 2.85
C ILE A 138 -4.99 -2.75 2.60
N ARG A 139 -4.70 -3.53 3.66
CA ARG A 139 -4.22 -4.93 3.51
C ARG A 139 -5.25 -5.81 2.81
N HIS A 140 -6.53 -5.61 3.11
CA HIS A 140 -7.60 -6.33 2.42
C HIS A 140 -7.61 -6.01 0.93
N GLN A 141 -7.60 -4.73 0.55
CA GLN A 141 -7.57 -4.28 -0.83
C GLN A 141 -6.33 -4.80 -1.57
N MET A 142 -5.15 -4.71 -0.95
CA MET A 142 -3.91 -5.28 -1.52
C MET A 142 -4.03 -6.78 -1.81
N SER A 143 -4.73 -7.55 -0.96
CA SER A 143 -4.93 -8.98 -1.20
C SER A 143 -5.74 -9.28 -2.47
N LEU A 144 -6.58 -8.34 -2.93
CA LEU A 144 -7.42 -8.50 -4.12
C LEU A 144 -6.61 -8.52 -5.42
N PHE A 145 -5.38 -8.00 -5.44
CA PHE A 145 -4.50 -8.11 -6.62
C PHE A 145 -4.24 -9.56 -7.03
N SER A 146 -4.17 -10.49 -6.06
CA SER A 146 -4.05 -11.93 -6.34
C SER A 146 -5.18 -12.44 -7.23
N GLN A 147 -6.40 -11.92 -7.06
CA GLN A 147 -7.56 -12.28 -7.88
C GLN A 147 -7.45 -11.69 -9.29
N GLY A 148 -6.94 -10.45 -9.41
CA GLY A 148 -6.65 -9.81 -10.68
C GLY A 148 -5.63 -10.59 -11.50
N PHE A 149 -4.49 -10.94 -10.89
CA PHE A 149 -3.46 -11.75 -11.54
C PHE A 149 -3.97 -13.15 -11.92
N ALA A 150 -4.71 -13.82 -11.04
CA ALA A 150 -5.32 -15.11 -11.36
C ALA A 150 -6.28 -15.01 -12.54
N LYS A 151 -7.10 -13.94 -12.61
CA LYS A 151 -8.02 -13.69 -13.72
C LYS A 151 -7.26 -13.50 -15.04
N LEU A 152 -6.17 -12.73 -15.04
CA LEU A 152 -5.31 -12.58 -16.23
C LEU A 152 -4.74 -13.93 -16.69
N GLY A 153 -4.29 -14.77 -15.76
CA GLY A 153 -3.86 -16.15 -16.05
C GLY A 153 -4.96 -16.97 -16.75
N THR A 154 -6.21 -16.91 -16.27
CA THR A 154 -7.34 -17.62 -16.93
C THR A 154 -7.65 -17.12 -18.34
N LEU A 155 -7.20 -15.91 -18.70
CA LEU A 155 -7.36 -15.32 -20.03
C LEU A 155 -6.16 -15.63 -20.95
N GLY A 156 -5.23 -16.49 -20.52
CA GLY A 156 -4.04 -16.88 -21.28
C GLY A 156 -2.89 -15.87 -21.18
N LEU A 157 -2.96 -14.92 -20.25
CA LEU A 157 -1.84 -14.04 -19.89
C LEU A 157 -1.11 -14.66 -18.69
N GLU A 158 -0.45 -15.78 -18.93
CA GLU A 158 0.38 -16.40 -17.91
C GLU A 158 1.70 -15.62 -17.74
N ILE A 159 2.19 -15.59 -16.51
CA ILE A 159 3.53 -15.05 -16.21
C ILE A 159 4.55 -15.92 -16.95
N PRO A 160 5.47 -15.34 -17.74
CA PRO A 160 6.48 -16.12 -18.45
C PRO A 160 7.27 -17.03 -17.49
N GLU A 161 7.41 -18.33 -17.84
CA GLU A 161 8.10 -19.33 -17.00
C GLU A 161 9.54 -18.93 -16.64
N GLU A 162 10.20 -18.13 -17.49
CA GLU A 162 11.54 -17.60 -17.27
C GLU A 162 11.63 -16.54 -16.16
N MET A 163 10.49 -16.14 -15.60
CA MET A 163 10.36 -15.13 -14.55
C MET A 163 9.78 -15.70 -13.23
N LEU A 164 9.52 -17.00 -13.18
CA LEU A 164 9.15 -17.76 -11.97
C LEU A 164 10.38 -18.45 -11.36
#